data_AF-A0A842XW69-F1
#
_entry.id   AF-A0A842XW69-F1
#
_cell.length_a   1.000
_cell.length_b   1.000
_cell.length_c   1.000
_cell.angle_alpha   90.00
_cell.angle_beta   90.00
_cell.angle_gamma   90.00
#
_symmetry.space_group_name_H-M   'P 1'
#
loop_
_entity.id
_entity.type
_entity.pdbx_description
1 polymer ?
#
loop_
_entity_poly.entity_id
_entity_poly.type
_entity_poly.pdbx_seq_one_letter_code
_entity_poly.pdbx_strand_id
1 'polypeptide(L)'
;MDEEKQPFNRYTQPADFEKLTSIVSAEFQLEECLIEKMVPTYYLKQPQETKKAFLKLLKNLETMNLIALLRRKNGRIVLKIVPKPPTKPSNIMVNWILFFATIATTFITGYMLSLGLVEEGAMSNPFIGGATFTIAIMAILGTHEMGHKLTADK
;
A
#
# COMPACT_ATOMS: atom_id res chain seq x y z
N MET A 1 28.25 -15.01 -16.02
CA MET A 1 28.20 -13.65 -16.62
C MET A 1 26.73 -13.44 -16.84
N ASP A 2 26.04 -13.04 -15.76
CA ASP A 2 24.60 -13.23 -15.62
C ASP A 2 23.96 -11.84 -15.63
N GLU A 3 23.75 -11.33 -16.83
CA GLU A 3 23.25 -9.98 -17.12
C GLU A 3 21.72 -9.85 -16.85
N GLU A 4 21.12 -10.81 -16.12
CA GLU A 4 19.67 -11.01 -16.02
C GLU A 4 19.05 -10.67 -14.65
N LYS A 5 19.64 -9.76 -13.86
CA LYS A 5 19.11 -9.45 -12.50
C LYS A 5 18.96 -7.98 -12.14
N GLN A 6 18.57 -7.13 -13.10
CA GLN A 6 18.08 -5.77 -12.81
C GLN A 6 16.89 -5.45 -13.75
N PRO A 7 15.62 -5.48 -13.29
CA PRO A 7 14.46 -5.22 -14.14
C PRO A 7 14.42 -3.79 -14.71
N PHE A 8 15.26 -2.89 -14.19
CA PHE A 8 15.40 -1.51 -14.68
C PHE A 8 16.11 -1.41 -16.04
N ASN A 9 17.00 -2.36 -16.38
CA ASN A 9 17.90 -2.20 -17.54
C ASN A 9 17.20 -2.36 -18.91
N ARG A 10 16.05 -3.03 -18.95
CA ARG A 10 15.31 -3.27 -20.20
C ARG A 10 14.65 -1.99 -20.73
N TYR A 11 14.01 -1.22 -19.86
CA TYR A 11 13.22 -0.05 -20.26
C TYR A 11 14.05 1.23 -20.50
N THR A 12 15.36 1.14 -20.37
CA THR A 12 16.31 2.22 -20.71
C THR A 12 16.90 2.09 -22.12
N GLN A 13 16.61 0.99 -22.83
CA GLN A 13 17.00 0.86 -24.23
C GLN A 13 16.21 1.85 -25.11
N PRO A 14 16.81 2.44 -26.15
CA PRO A 14 16.15 3.47 -26.97
C PRO A 14 14.78 3.05 -27.51
N ALA A 15 14.67 1.82 -28.05
CA ALA A 15 13.42 1.30 -28.61
C ALA A 15 12.30 1.14 -27.56
N ASP A 16 12.65 0.66 -26.36
CA ASP A 16 11.70 0.49 -25.26
C ASP A 16 11.29 1.85 -24.67
N PHE A 17 12.22 2.81 -24.56
CA PHE A 17 11.93 4.17 -24.12
C PHE A 17 11.02 4.91 -25.10
N GLU A 18 11.23 4.78 -26.41
CA GLU A 18 10.35 5.34 -27.44
C GLU A 18 8.94 4.74 -27.35
N LYS A 19 8.85 3.42 -27.20
CA LYS A 19 7.56 2.73 -27.01
C LYS A 19 6.82 3.23 -25.77
N LEU A 20 7.51 3.35 -24.64
CA LEU A 20 6.92 3.90 -23.41
C LEU A 20 6.49 5.35 -23.58
N THR A 21 7.32 6.15 -24.25
CA THR A 21 7.01 7.56 -24.54
C THR A 21 5.76 7.68 -25.41
N SER A 22 5.60 6.82 -26.42
CA SER A 22 4.38 6.76 -27.24
C SER A 22 3.14 6.48 -26.38
N ILE A 23 3.19 5.47 -25.50
CA ILE A 23 2.08 5.10 -24.61
C ILE A 23 1.72 6.24 -23.63
N VAL A 24 2.73 6.91 -23.06
CA VAL A 24 2.51 8.02 -22.14
C VAL A 24 1.95 9.25 -22.87
N SER A 25 2.51 9.59 -24.04
CA SER A 25 2.09 10.74 -24.83
C SER A 25 0.67 10.61 -25.40
N ALA A 26 0.16 9.39 -25.54
CA ALA A 26 -1.22 9.15 -25.92
C ALA A 26 -2.23 9.60 -24.85
N GLU A 27 -1.83 9.61 -23.58
CA GLU A 27 -2.70 9.96 -22.45
C GLU A 27 -2.36 11.34 -21.85
N PHE A 28 -1.13 11.82 -22.01
CA PHE A 28 -0.64 13.04 -21.34
C PHE A 28 0.08 14.01 -22.28
N GLN A 29 -0.10 15.30 -22.03
CA GLN A 29 0.72 16.34 -22.64
C GLN A 29 2.05 16.48 -21.90
N LEU A 30 3.15 16.24 -22.60
CA LEU A 30 4.50 16.22 -22.03
C LEU A 30 5.23 17.54 -22.30
N GLU A 31 5.97 18.00 -21.30
CA GLU A 31 6.89 19.15 -21.38
C GLU A 31 8.30 18.66 -21.69
N GLU A 32 8.76 17.65 -20.96
CA GLU A 32 10.10 17.07 -21.09
C GLU A 32 10.04 15.55 -20.90
N CYS A 33 10.83 14.80 -21.67
CA CYS A 33 10.97 13.34 -21.57
C CYS A 33 12.45 12.99 -21.39
N LEU A 34 12.81 12.27 -20.34
CA LEU A 34 14.20 11.92 -20.07
C LEU A 34 14.32 10.63 -19.25
N ILE A 35 15.54 10.11 -19.18
CA ILE A 35 15.88 8.97 -18.31
C ILE A 35 16.63 9.52 -17.10
N GLU A 36 15.96 9.54 -15.95
CA GLU A 36 16.50 10.06 -14.69
C GLU A 36 16.92 8.86 -13.82
N LYS A 37 18.23 8.66 -13.59
CA LYS A 37 18.76 7.53 -12.79
C LYS A 37 18.22 6.15 -13.25
N MET A 38 18.29 5.88 -14.56
CA MET A 38 17.78 4.64 -15.18
C MET A 38 16.25 4.45 -15.09
N VAL A 39 15.50 5.54 -14.89
CA VAL A 39 14.04 5.51 -14.80
C VAL A 39 13.44 6.45 -15.85
N PRO A 40 12.62 5.96 -16.79
CA PRO A 40 11.85 6.80 -17.69
C PRO A 40 11.00 7.80 -16.90
N THR A 41 11.26 9.08 -17.11
CA THR A 41 10.71 10.19 -16.34
C THR A 41 10.15 11.24 -17.30
N TYR A 42 8.90 11.61 -17.07
CA TYR A 42 8.15 12.53 -17.92
C TYR A 42 7.64 13.70 -17.09
N TYR A 43 7.95 14.91 -17.53
CA TYR A 43 7.42 16.13 -16.94
C TYR A 43 6.13 16.49 -17.68
N LEU A 44 5.05 16.67 -16.92
CA LEU A 44 3.71 16.90 -17.47
C LEU A 44 3.41 18.39 -17.57
N LYS A 45 2.90 18.85 -18.71
CA LYS A 45 2.39 20.23 -18.86
C LYS A 45 1.23 20.48 -17.89
N GLN A 46 1.08 21.72 -17.43
CA GLN A 46 -0.03 22.12 -16.57
C GLN A 46 -0.72 23.37 -17.13
N PRO A 47 -2.05 23.50 -16.99
CA PRO A 47 -2.99 22.55 -16.37
C PRO A 47 -3.43 21.42 -17.32
N GLN A 48 -3.65 20.20 -16.80
CA GLN A 48 -4.29 19.12 -17.55
C GLN A 48 -5.05 18.14 -16.63
N GLU A 49 -6.03 17.42 -17.18
CA GLU A 49 -6.72 16.34 -16.46
C GLU A 49 -5.72 15.21 -16.19
N THR A 50 -5.55 14.83 -14.92
CA THR A 50 -4.52 13.87 -14.53
C THR A 50 -5.08 12.54 -14.04
N LYS A 51 -6.26 12.53 -13.41
CA LYS A 51 -6.79 11.34 -12.73
C LYS A 51 -7.25 10.28 -13.74
N LYS A 52 -8.08 10.63 -14.72
CA LYS A 52 -8.61 9.67 -15.70
C LYS A 52 -7.50 9.21 -16.66
N ALA A 53 -6.67 10.14 -17.13
CA ALA A 53 -5.48 9.82 -17.95
C ALA A 53 -4.54 8.85 -17.21
N PHE A 54 -4.29 9.08 -15.92
CA PHE A 54 -3.43 8.20 -15.12
C PHE A 54 -4.01 6.79 -14.96
N LEU A 55 -5.31 6.65 -14.72
CA LEU A 55 -5.97 5.34 -14.62
C LEU A 55 -5.92 4.57 -15.93
N LYS A 56 -6.10 5.23 -17.08
CA LYS A 56 -5.95 4.61 -18.41
C LYS A 56 -4.52 4.15 -18.65
N LEU A 57 -3.54 5.01 -18.36
CA LEU A 57 -2.12 4.68 -18.45
C LEU A 57 -1.78 3.45 -17.59
N LEU A 58 -2.25 3.41 -16.34
CA LEU A 58 -1.98 2.30 -15.43
C LEU A 58 -2.48 0.96 -15.99
N LYS A 59 -3.67 0.93 -16.60
CA LYS A 59 -4.23 -0.25 -17.24
C LYS A 59 -3.38 -0.73 -18.42
N ASN A 60 -2.85 0.19 -19.23
CA ASN A 60 -1.96 -0.16 -20.34
C ASN A 60 -0.61 -0.70 -19.85
N LEU A 61 -0.04 -0.08 -18.81
CA LEU A 61 1.25 -0.48 -18.22
C LEU A 61 1.21 -1.83 -17.50
N GLU A 62 0.06 -2.22 -16.96
CA GLU A 62 -0.09 -3.48 -16.23
C GLU A 62 0.26 -4.70 -17.07
N THR A 63 -0.10 -4.71 -18.37
CA THR A 63 0.24 -5.78 -19.32
C THR A 63 1.75 -5.95 -19.55
N MET A 64 2.54 -4.93 -19.23
CA MET A 64 3.99 -4.91 -19.36
C MET A 64 4.71 -5.10 -18.02
N ASN A 65 3.98 -5.43 -16.96
CA ASN A 65 4.48 -5.53 -15.58
C ASN A 65 5.15 -4.23 -15.09
N LEU A 66 4.61 -3.09 -15.52
CA LEU A 66 5.07 -1.75 -15.18
C LEU A 66 4.01 -1.02 -14.34
N ILE A 67 4.45 -0.02 -13.58
CA ILE A 67 3.57 0.91 -12.86
C ILE A 67 4.06 2.34 -13.08
N ALA A 68 3.10 3.27 -13.15
CA ALA A 68 3.38 4.69 -13.18
C ALA A 68 3.30 5.29 -11.77
N LEU A 69 4.22 6.18 -11.43
CA LEU A 69 4.25 6.93 -10.19
C LEU A 69 4.12 8.41 -10.51
N LEU A 70 2.99 9.00 -10.12
CA LEU A 70 2.81 10.44 -10.17
C LEU A 70 3.39 11.09 -8.92
N ARG A 71 4.22 12.12 -9.10
CA ARG A 71 4.88 12.87 -8.01
C ARG A 71 4.86 14.35 -8.33
N ARG A 72 4.86 15.19 -7.29
CA ARG A 72 5.11 16.62 -7.44
C ARG A 72 6.55 16.91 -7.03
N LYS A 73 7.33 17.53 -7.92
CA LYS A 73 8.73 17.88 -7.71
C LYS A 73 8.94 19.32 -8.17
N ASN A 74 9.37 20.20 -7.26
CA ASN A 74 9.64 21.61 -7.54
C ASN A 74 8.46 22.32 -8.27
N GLY A 75 7.23 22.09 -7.80
CA GLY A 75 6.02 22.67 -8.39
C GLY A 75 5.48 21.93 -9.64
N ARG A 76 6.33 21.20 -10.37
CA ARG A 76 5.96 20.42 -11.56
C ARG A 76 5.40 19.04 -11.19
N ILE A 77 4.53 18.49 -12.05
CA ILE A 77 4.10 17.10 -11.97
C ILE A 77 5.04 16.23 -12.81
N VAL A 78 5.54 15.17 -12.18
CA VAL A 78 6.47 14.22 -12.76
C VAL A 78 5.85 12.83 -12.72
N LEU A 79 5.86 12.16 -13.86
CA LEU A 79 5.44 10.78 -14.02
C LEU A 79 6.67 9.90 -14.20
N LYS A 80 6.83 8.88 -13.35
CA LYS A 80 7.92 7.91 -13.44
C LYS A 80 7.37 6.53 -13.75
N ILE A 81 7.99 5.82 -14.69
CA ILE A 81 7.62 4.43 -15.00
C ILE A 81 8.66 3.51 -14.38
N VAL A 82 8.20 2.58 -13.53
CA VAL A 82 9.07 1.62 -12.86
C VAL A 82 8.49 0.20 -13.00
N PRO A 83 9.32 -0.85 -12.89
CA PRO A 83 8.83 -2.22 -12.79
C PRO A 83 7.86 -2.37 -11.61
N LYS A 84 6.77 -3.12 -11.81
CA LYS A 84 5.82 -3.42 -10.75
C LYS A 84 6.56 -4.25 -9.67
N PRO A 85 6.60 -3.78 -8.41
CA PRO A 85 7.27 -4.53 -7.35
C PRO A 85 6.59 -5.88 -7.16
N PRO A 86 7.35 -6.97 -6.92
CA PRO A 86 6.75 -8.28 -6.68
C PRO A 86 5.92 -8.22 -5.39
N THR A 87 4.61 -8.39 -5.52
CA THR A 87 3.71 -8.54 -4.37
C THR A 87 3.66 -10.00 -3.98
N LYS A 88 4.28 -10.37 -2.86
CA LYS A 88 4.08 -11.72 -2.30
C LYS A 88 2.63 -11.82 -1.81
N PRO A 89 1.88 -12.88 -2.17
CA PRO A 89 0.55 -13.06 -1.60
C PRO A 89 0.68 -13.20 -0.08
N SER A 90 -0.13 -12.45 0.67
CA SER A 90 -0.21 -12.63 2.11
C SER A 90 -0.82 -14.00 2.41
N ASN A 91 -0.24 -14.74 3.36
CA ASN A 91 -0.80 -16.02 3.76
C ASN A 91 -1.96 -15.74 4.73
N ILE A 92 -3.19 -15.91 4.25
CA ILE A 92 -4.40 -15.68 5.03
C ILE A 92 -4.45 -16.52 6.33
N MET A 93 -3.81 -17.69 6.35
CA MET A 93 -3.72 -18.53 7.56
C MET A 93 -2.88 -17.85 8.65
N VAL A 94 -1.80 -17.16 8.28
CA VAL A 94 -0.96 -16.43 9.24
C VAL A 94 -1.77 -15.32 9.91
N ASN A 95 -2.58 -14.59 9.14
CA ASN A 95 -3.45 -13.54 9.69
C ASN A 95 -4.46 -14.10 10.70
N TRP A 96 -5.08 -15.25 10.40
CA TRP A 96 -6.01 -15.91 11.32
C TRP A 96 -5.32 -16.36 12.61
N ILE A 97 -4.14 -16.99 12.49
CA ILE A 97 -3.36 -17.43 13.65
C ILE A 97 -3.03 -16.22 14.54
N LEU A 98 -2.54 -15.13 13.95
CA LEU A 98 -2.20 -13.91 14.69
C LEU A 98 -3.43 -13.25 15.33
N PHE A 99 -4.59 -13.27 14.65
CA PHE A 99 -5.83 -12.73 15.20
C PHE A 99 -6.30 -13.50 16.43
N PHE A 100 -6.35 -14.83 16.36
CA PHE A 100 -6.73 -15.65 17.52
C PHE A 100 -5.68 -15.59 18.63
N ALA A 101 -4.39 -15.51 18.30
CA ALA A 101 -3.35 -15.29 19.29
C ALA A 101 -3.54 -13.95 20.02
N THR A 102 -3.96 -12.91 19.31
CA THR A 102 -4.26 -11.60 19.91
C THR A 102 -5.44 -11.69 20.86
N ILE A 103 -6.56 -12.31 20.43
CA ILE A 103 -7.73 -12.53 21.31
C ILE A 103 -7.35 -13.30 22.56
N ALA A 104 -6.58 -14.40 22.41
CA ALA A 104 -6.19 -15.22 23.54
C ALA A 104 -5.30 -14.45 24.52
N THR A 105 -4.29 -13.73 24.02
CA THR A 105 -3.34 -12.99 24.87
C THR A 105 -4.00 -11.80 25.57
N THR A 106 -4.87 -11.05 24.90
CA THR A 106 -5.62 -9.96 25.54
C THR A 106 -6.61 -10.48 26.56
N PHE A 107 -7.27 -11.61 26.28
CA PHE A 107 -8.18 -12.25 27.24
C PHE A 107 -7.44 -12.72 28.50
N ILE A 108 -6.31 -13.42 28.33
CA ILE A 108 -5.47 -13.86 29.45
C ILE A 108 -5.02 -12.65 30.28
N THR A 109 -4.57 -11.59 29.62
CA THR A 109 -4.14 -10.36 30.29
C THR A 109 -5.28 -9.72 31.09
N GLY A 110 -6.45 -9.54 30.47
CA GLY A 110 -7.62 -8.98 31.14
C GLY A 110 -8.11 -9.86 32.30
N TYR A 111 -8.05 -11.18 32.15
CA TYR A 111 -8.38 -12.12 33.22
C TYR A 111 -7.42 -11.98 34.41
N MET A 112 -6.11 -11.96 34.17
CA MET A 112 -5.10 -11.79 35.21
C MET A 112 -5.25 -10.48 35.97
N LEU A 113 -5.50 -9.37 35.27
CA LEU A 113 -5.77 -8.08 35.90
C LEU A 113 -7.06 -8.10 36.73
N SER A 114 -8.04 -8.89 36.30
CA SER A 114 -9.33 -8.99 36.98
C SER A 114 -9.30 -9.88 38.22
N LEU A 115 -8.30 -10.75 38.38
CA LEU A 115 -8.10 -11.51 39.62
C LEU A 115 -7.88 -10.57 40.81
N GLY A 116 -7.04 -9.55 40.67
CA GLY A 116 -6.84 -8.55 41.73
C GLY A 116 -8.11 -7.77 42.08
N LEU A 117 -8.91 -7.41 41.06
CA LEU A 117 -10.19 -6.73 41.27
C LEU A 117 -11.22 -7.61 41.99
N VAL A 118 -11.14 -8.93 41.81
CA VAL A 118 -12.02 -9.88 42.51
C VAL A 118 -11.58 -10.05 43.97
N GLU A 119 -10.28 -10.11 44.24
CA GLU A 119 -9.74 -10.15 45.60
C GLU A 119 -10.10 -8.89 46.40
N GLU A 120 -10.09 -7.72 45.77
CA GLU A 120 -10.52 -6.44 46.37
C GLU A 120 -12.05 -6.31 46.50
N GLY A 121 -12.83 -7.28 46.00
CA GLY A 121 -14.29 -7.25 46.03
C GLY A 121 -14.95 -6.27 45.04
N ALA A 122 -14.16 -5.63 44.17
CA ALA A 122 -14.63 -4.70 43.15
C ALA A 122 -15.25 -5.41 41.92
N MET A 123 -15.01 -6.72 41.77
CA MET A 123 -15.54 -7.54 40.68
C MET A 123 -15.92 -8.94 41.18
N SER A 124 -16.99 -9.53 40.61
CA SER A 124 -17.46 -10.87 41.03
C SER A 124 -16.90 -12.01 40.19
N ASN A 125 -16.49 -11.75 38.94
CA ASN A 125 -16.05 -12.79 38.02
C ASN A 125 -14.91 -12.32 37.11
N PRO A 126 -13.71 -12.91 37.20
CA PRO A 126 -12.55 -12.50 36.40
C PRO A 126 -12.69 -12.82 34.90
N PHE A 127 -13.54 -13.78 34.53
CA PHE A 127 -13.85 -14.08 33.12
C PHE A 127 -14.59 -12.92 32.44
N ILE A 128 -15.44 -12.20 33.18
CA ILE A 128 -16.13 -11.02 32.65
C ILE A 128 -15.11 -9.92 32.34
N GLY A 129 -14.17 -9.68 33.25
CA GLY A 129 -13.11 -8.69 33.05
C GLY A 129 -12.16 -9.05 31.90
N GLY A 130 -11.80 -10.33 31.73
CA GLY A 130 -11.08 -10.80 30.55
C GLY A 130 -11.82 -10.55 29.24
N ALA A 131 -13.13 -10.83 29.21
CA ALA A 131 -13.97 -10.62 28.04
C ALA A 131 -14.12 -9.13 27.69
N THR A 132 -14.45 -8.28 28.67
CA THR A 132 -14.65 -6.83 28.44
C THR A 132 -13.36 -6.14 28.01
N PHE A 133 -12.21 -6.51 28.60
CA PHE A 133 -10.90 -6.00 28.18
C PHE A 133 -10.60 -6.38 26.72
N THR A 134 -10.81 -7.65 26.37
CA THR A 134 -10.60 -8.13 25.00
C THR A 134 -11.48 -7.40 24.00
N ILE A 135 -12.77 -7.24 24.30
CA ILE A 135 -13.73 -6.52 23.45
C ILE A 135 -13.28 -5.07 23.25
N ALA A 136 -12.86 -4.39 24.32
CA ALA A 136 -12.39 -3.01 24.23
C ALA A 136 -11.17 -2.87 23.30
N ILE A 137 -10.16 -3.74 23.44
CA ILE A 137 -8.98 -3.73 22.57
C ILE A 137 -9.35 -4.05 21.11
N MET A 138 -10.19 -5.06 20.89
CA MET A 138 -10.66 -5.41 19.53
C MET A 138 -11.44 -4.26 18.88
N ALA A 139 -12.24 -3.52 19.66
CA ALA A 139 -12.97 -2.36 19.15
C ALA A 139 -12.02 -1.21 18.75
N ILE A 140 -11.01 -0.91 19.56
CA ILE A 140 -10.01 0.14 19.25
C ILE A 140 -9.24 -0.22 17.96
N LEU A 141 -8.74 -1.45 17.86
CA LEU A 141 -7.99 -1.89 16.68
C LEU A 141 -8.90 -1.95 15.43
N GLY A 142 -10.10 -2.50 15.59
CA GLY A 142 -11.07 -2.61 14.50
C GLY A 142 -11.47 -1.23 13.95
N THR A 143 -11.77 -0.28 14.83
CA THR A 143 -12.11 1.09 14.41
C THR A 143 -10.92 1.82 13.79
N HIS A 144 -9.70 1.62 14.29
CA HIS A 144 -8.48 2.17 13.68
C HIS A 144 -8.31 1.69 12.23
N GLU A 145 -8.44 0.38 12.00
CA GLU A 145 -8.31 -0.22 10.68
C GLU A 145 -9.47 0.18 9.75
N MET A 146 -10.70 0.23 10.25
CA MET A 146 -11.85 0.72 9.49
C MET A 146 -11.70 2.18 9.08
N GLY A 147 -11.10 3.03 9.93
CA GLY A 147 -10.81 4.43 9.61
C GLY A 147 -9.92 4.60 8.39
N HIS A 148 -8.87 3.78 8.27
CA HIS A 148 -8.01 3.76 7.09
C HIS A 148 -8.78 3.34 5.83
N LYS A 149 -9.60 2.28 5.92
CA LYS A 149 -10.40 1.79 4.79
C LYS A 149 -11.40 2.83 4.29
N LEU A 150 -12.13 3.49 5.20
CA LEU A 150 -13.11 4.52 4.85
C LEU A 150 -12.47 5.75 4.19
N THR A 151 -11.24 6.08 4.55
CA THR A 151 -10.51 7.22 3.97
C THR A 151 -9.92 6.89 2.60
N ALA A 152 -9.54 5.63 2.37
CA ALA A 152 -8.99 5.17 1.10
C ALA A 152 -10.05 4.95 0.02
N ASP A 153 -11.30 4.66 0.39
CA ASP A 153 -12.40 4.32 -0.53
C ASP A 153 -13.23 5.55 -0.97
N LYS A 154 -12.65 6.77 -0.91
CA LYS A 154 -13.32 8.04 -1.21
C LYS A 154 -12.62 8.84 -2.31
#